data_AF-A0A482TCU1-F1
#
_entry.id   AF-A0A482TCU1-F1
#
_cell.length_a   1.000
_cell.length_b   1.000
_cell.length_c   1.000
_cell.angle_alpha   90.00
_cell.angle_beta   90.00
_cell.angle_gamma   90.00
#
_symmetry.space_group_name_H-M   'P 1'
#
loop_
_entity.id
_entity.type
_entity.pdbx_description
1 polymer ?
#
loop_
_entity_poly.entity_id
_entity_poly.type
_entity_poly.pdbx_seq_one_letter_code
_entity_poly.pdbx_strand_id
1 'polypeptide(L)' 'SDSELGENVYVMENSAVEGSTLEKTVVFSNTTIRNADIRNTIVDEETHVENLDLSNALIGAHSHLE' A
#
# COMPACT_ATOMS: atom_id res chain seq x y z
N SER A 1 -1.28 4.84 -14.34
CA SER A 1 -0.90 3.53 -13.78
C SER A 1 -2.17 2.72 -13.63
N ASP A 2 -2.16 1.47 -14.05
CA ASP A 2 -3.28 0.54 -13.83
C ASP A 2 -3.20 0.03 -12.39
N SER A 3 -3.97 0.63 -11.49
CA SER A 3 -4.10 0.18 -10.10
C SER A 3 -5.58 0.02 -9.78
N GLU A 4 -5.91 -1.01 -9.01
CA GLU A 4 -7.28 -1.32 -8.60
C GLU A 4 -7.44 -1.06 -7.10
N LEU A 5 -8.24 -0.07 -6.74
CA LEU A 5 -8.61 0.19 -5.35
C LEU A 5 -9.99 -0.41 -5.10
N GLY A 6 -10.02 -1.52 -4.36
CA GLY A 6 -11.22 -2.23 -3.98
C GLY A 6 -11.96 -1.59 -2.80
N GLU A 7 -12.77 -2.39 -2.12
CA GLU A 7 -13.59 -1.93 -1.00
C GLU A 7 -12.75 -1.48 0.20
N ASN A 8 -13.21 -0.43 0.90
CA ASN A 8 -12.61 0.05 2.15
C ASN A 8 -11.11 0.37 2.04
N VAL A 9 -10.71 0.97 0.92
CA VAL A 9 -9.36 1.49 0.72
C VAL A 9 -9.31 2.97 1.01
N TYR A 10 -8.33 3.40 1.79
CA TYR A 10 -8.04 4.81 2.04
C TYR A 10 -6.56 5.09 1.80
N VAL A 11 -6.26 6.01 0.88
CA VAL A 11 -4.88 6.40 0.55
C VAL A 11 -4.72 7.89 0.87
N MET A 12 -3.80 8.19 1.78
CA MET A 12 -3.50 9.56 2.19
C MET A 12 -2.62 10.29 1.16
N GLU A 13 -2.51 11.61 1.35
CA GLU A 13 -1.81 12.50 0.43
C GLU A 13 -0.35 12.13 0.18
N ASN A 14 0.18 12.59 -0.95
CA ASN A 14 1.56 12.35 -1.40
C ASN A 14 1.95 10.87 -1.55
N SER A 15 0.98 9.96 -1.58
CA SER A 15 1.24 8.54 -1.84
C SER A 15 1.03 8.18 -3.30
N ALA A 16 1.82 7.23 -3.80
CA ALA A 16 1.74 6.71 -5.17
C ALA A 16 1.44 5.21 -5.15
N VAL A 17 0.40 4.79 -5.88
CA VAL A 17 0.03 3.39 -6.05
C VAL A 17 0.02 3.06 -7.54
N GLU A 18 0.93 2.19 -7.97
CA GLU A 18 1.14 1.89 -9.39
C GLU A 18 1.15 0.37 -9.65
N GLY A 19 0.39 -0.13 -10.63
CA GLY A 19 0.42 -1.55 -10.98
C GLY A 19 -0.07 -2.48 -9.87
N SER A 20 -0.89 -1.97 -8.95
CA SER A 20 -1.17 -2.64 -7.68
C SER A 20 -2.66 -2.78 -7.40
N THR A 21 -3.03 -3.80 -6.64
CA THR A 21 -4.40 -4.04 -6.17
C THR A 21 -4.45 -3.89 -4.65
N LEU A 22 -5.37 -3.05 -4.16
CA LEU A 22 -5.58 -2.83 -2.72
C LEU A 22 -7.02 -3.21 -2.35
N GLU A 23 -7.20 -3.89 -1.21
CA GLU A 23 -8.52 -4.16 -0.62
C GLU A 23 -8.46 -4.03 0.91
N LYS A 24 -9.47 -3.39 1.53
CA LYS A 24 -9.56 -3.24 3.00
C LYS A 24 -8.26 -2.73 3.63
N THR A 25 -7.67 -1.70 3.00
CA THR A 25 -6.31 -1.25 3.31
C THR A 25 -6.27 0.25 3.55
N VAL A 26 -5.51 0.67 4.57
CA VAL A 26 -5.26 2.08 4.85
C VAL A 26 -3.78 2.37 4.58
N VAL A 27 -3.51 3.35 3.73
CA VAL A 27 -2.18 3.80 3.35
C VAL A 27 -1.97 5.23 3.85
N PHE A 28 -0.98 5.42 4.71
CA PHE A 28 -0.61 6.72 5.27
C PHE A 28 0.26 7.51 4.30
N SER A 29 0.45 8.81 4.59
CA SER A 29 1.03 9.77 3.67
C SER A 29 2.46 9.41 3.25
N ASN A 30 2.88 9.93 2.10
CA ASN A 30 4.25 9.77 1.56
C ASN A 30 4.67 8.31 1.29
N THR A 31 3.72 7.42 0.97
CA THR A 31 3.99 6.00 0.71
C THR A 31 4.13 5.71 -0.78
N THR A 32 5.03 4.81 -1.17
CA THR A 32 5.11 4.26 -2.54
C THR A 32 4.75 2.78 -2.55
N ILE A 33 3.77 2.39 -3.36
CA ILE A 33 3.35 0.99 -3.57
C ILE A 33 3.40 0.68 -5.07
N ARG A 34 4.17 -0.33 -5.46
CA ARG A 34 4.35 -0.74 -6.85
C ARG A 34 4.22 -2.24 -7.04
N ASN A 35 3.49 -2.65 -8.09
CA ASN A 35 3.38 -4.06 -8.50
C ASN A 35 3.04 -5.00 -7.32
N ALA A 36 2.07 -4.61 -6.48
CA ALA A 36 1.76 -5.29 -5.22
C ALA A 36 0.27 -5.65 -5.09
N ASP A 37 -0.03 -6.72 -4.37
CA ASP A 37 -1.39 -7.08 -3.94
C ASP A 37 -1.50 -6.96 -2.41
N ILE A 38 -2.23 -5.95 -1.92
CA ILE A 38 -2.30 -5.61 -0.50
C ILE A 38 -3.74 -5.74 0.02
N ARG A 39 -3.96 -6.60 1.01
CA ARG A 39 -5.30 -6.92 1.54
C ARG A 39 -5.39 -6.91 3.06
N ASN A 40 -6.38 -6.24 3.64
CA ASN A 40 -6.59 -6.21 5.10
C ASN A 40 -5.33 -5.70 5.84
N THR A 41 -4.70 -4.65 5.32
CA THR A 41 -3.38 -4.19 5.78
C THR A 41 -3.40 -2.70 6.14
N ILE A 42 -2.55 -2.31 7.09
CA ILE A 42 -2.23 -0.90 7.34
C ILE A 42 -0.78 -0.67 6.91
N VAL A 43 -0.58 0.32 6.04
CA VAL A 43 0.74 0.77 5.59
C VAL A 43 0.96 2.16 6.17
N ASP A 44 1.92 2.27 7.07
CA ASP A 44 2.23 3.52 7.78
C ASP A 44 3.09 4.47 6.91
N GLU A 45 3.29 5.69 7.38
CA GLU A 45 3.91 6.78 6.63
C GLU A 45 5.32 6.46 6.12
N GLU A 46 5.69 7.09 4.99
CA GLU A 46 7.05 6.99 4.42
C GLU A 46 7.52 5.55 4.17
N THR A 47 6.59 4.66 3.80
CA THR A 47 6.88 3.25 3.49
C THR A 47 7.05 3.03 1.98
N HIS A 48 7.92 2.09 1.60
CA HIS A 48 8.04 1.60 0.23
C HIS A 48 7.73 0.10 0.16
N VAL A 49 6.79 -0.27 -0.70
CA VAL A 49 6.41 -1.66 -1.00
C VAL A 49 6.50 -1.89 -2.50
N GLU A 50 7.27 -2.89 -2.92
CA GLU A 50 7.43 -3.22 -4.33
C GLU A 50 7.49 -4.73 -4.56
N ASN A 51 6.77 -5.24 -5.57
CA ASN A 51 6.77 -6.65 -6.00
C ASN A 51 6.37 -7.66 -4.89
N LEU A 52 5.43 -7.30 -4.02
CA LEU A 52 5.03 -8.12 -2.86
C LEU A 52 3.52 -8.29 -2.72
N ASP A 53 3.13 -9.46 -2.20
CA ASP A 53 1.75 -9.76 -1.80
C ASP A 53 1.65 -9.77 -0.27
N LEU A 54 0.85 -8.87 0.30
CA LEU A 54 0.72 -8.68 1.74
C LEU A 54 -0.73 -8.82 2.18
N SER A 55 -0.97 -9.65 3.20
CA SER A 55 -2.30 -9.79 3.79
C SER A 55 -2.28 -9.83 5.30
N ASN A 56 -3.28 -9.18 5.92
CA ASN A 56 -3.46 -9.14 7.39
C ASN A 56 -2.22 -8.58 8.12
N ALA A 57 -1.60 -7.55 7.55
CA ALA A 57 -0.34 -6.99 8.04
C ALA A 57 -0.50 -5.58 8.62
N LEU A 58 0.45 -5.21 9.48
CA LEU A 58 0.73 -3.84 9.88
C LEU A 58 2.19 -3.56 9.54
N ILE A 59 2.43 -2.66 8.58
CA ILE A 59 3.77 -2.26 8.16
C ILE A 59 4.08 -0.93 8.83
N GLY A 60 5.14 -0.88 9.63
CA GLY A 60 5.54 0.33 10.36
C GLY A 60 6.27 1.34 9.47
N ALA A 61 6.28 2.59 9.91
CA ALA A 61 6.87 3.71 9.17
C ALA A 61 8.35 3.51 8.82
N HIS A 62 8.80 4.16 7.75
CA HIS A 62 10.17 4.09 7.23
C HIS A 62 10.66 2.67 6.87
N SER A 63 9.72 1.77 6.59
CA SER A 63 10.05 0.41 6.14
C SER A 63 10.23 0.36 4.63
N HIS A 64 11.13 -0.51 4.17
CA HIS A 64 11.37 -0.78 2.76
C HIS A 64 11.28 -2.29 2.52
N LEU A 65 10.34 -2.70 1.67
CA LEU A 65 10.06 -4.11 1.38
C LEU A 65 10.12 -4.34 -0.14
N GLU A 66 10.95 -5.32 -0.55
CA GLU A 66 11.17 -5.78 -1.94
C GLU A 66 11.19 -7.32 -2.01
#